data_AF-A0A8T4JT59-F1
#
_entry.id   AF-A0A8T4JT59-F1
#
_cell.length_a   1.000
_cell.length_b   1.000
_cell.length_c   1.000
_cell.angle_alpha   90.00
_cell.angle_beta   90.00
_cell.angle_gamma   90.00
#
_symmetry.space_group_name_H-M   'P 1'
#
loop_
_entity.id
_entity.type
_entity.pdbx_description
1 polymer ?
#
loop_
_entity_poly.entity_id
_entity_poly.type
_entity_poly.pdbx_seq_one_letter_code
_entity_poly.pdbx_strand_id
1 'polypeptide(L)' 'MTDYPNNIPAKLEIIKASEIIPKEVRWLWYPYIPFGKVTLLQGDPGDGKGKLMLSLAALP' A
#
# COMPACT_ATOMS: atom_id res chain seq x y z
N MET A 1 -18.13 24.68 1.43
CA MET A 1 -17.08 24.02 0.62
C MET A 1 -15.77 24.42 1.27
N THR A 2 -15.26 23.61 2.19
CA THR A 2 -14.21 24.04 3.13
C THR A 2 -12.83 23.99 2.48
N ASP A 3 -12.15 25.14 2.46
CA ASP A 3 -10.72 25.24 2.19
C ASP A 3 -9.95 24.48 3.29
N TYR A 4 -9.34 23.35 2.93
CA TYR A 4 -8.49 22.60 3.84
C TYR A 4 -7.17 23.35 4.06
N PRO A 5 -6.79 23.68 5.31
CA PRO A 5 -5.70 24.63 5.62
C PRO A 5 -4.27 24.13 5.33
N ASN A 6 -4.09 23.00 4.65
CA ASN A 6 -2.79 22.33 4.51
C ASN A 6 -2.35 22.12 3.05
N ASN A 7 -2.71 23.01 2.13
CA ASN A 7 -2.14 22.98 0.78
C ASN A 7 -0.75 23.64 0.74
N ILE A 8 0.21 23.06 1.47
CA ILE A 8 1.63 23.38 1.25
C ILE A 8 1.93 22.88 -0.16
N PRO A 9 2.38 23.72 -1.10
CA PRO A 9 2.72 23.27 -2.43
C PRO A 9 3.85 22.25 -2.29
N ALA A 10 3.50 20.96 -2.47
CA ALA A 10 4.46 19.89 -2.44
C ALA A 10 5.49 20.15 -3.55
N LYS A 11 6.77 20.21 -3.18
CA LYS A 11 7.86 20.34 -4.15
C LYS A 11 7.79 19.14 -5.09
N LEU A 12 7.53 19.39 -6.38
CA LEU A 12 7.49 18.35 -7.39
C LEU A 12 8.92 17.92 -7.71
N GLU A 13 9.26 16.67 -7.39
CA GLU A 13 10.52 16.06 -7.80
C GLU A 13 10.29 15.23 -9.06
N ILE A 14 10.94 15.60 -10.15
CA ILE A 14 10.87 14.90 -11.43
C ILE A 14 12.11 14.02 -11.56
N ILE A 15 11.91 12.72 -11.68
CA ILE A 15 12.96 11.73 -11.91
C ILE A 15 12.61 10.90 -13.15
N LYS A 16 13.60 10.53 -13.97
CA LYS A 16 13.34 9.64 -15.11
C LYS A 16 13.19 8.20 -14.61
N ALA A 17 12.22 7.47 -15.15
CA ALA A 17 12.03 6.06 -14.82
C ALA A 17 13.27 5.19 -15.10
N SER A 18 14.05 5.54 -16.13
CA SER A 18 15.31 4.88 -16.50
C SER A 18 16.43 5.05 -15.46
N GLU A 19 16.34 6.06 -14.60
CA GLU A 19 17.34 6.36 -13.55
C GLU A 19 16.96 5.68 -12.22
N ILE A 20 15.78 5.05 -12.13
CA ILE A 20 15.33 4.33 -10.95
C ILE A 20 16.02 2.96 -10.91
N ILE A 21 16.87 2.75 -9.90
CA ILE A 21 17.48 1.45 -9.63
C ILE A 21 16.40 0.51 -9.05
N PRO A 22 16.08 -0.62 -9.70
CA PRO A 22 15.13 -1.59 -9.17
C PRO A 22 15.62 -2.12 -7.82
N LYS A 23 14.70 -2.20 -6.87
CA LYS A 23 14.96 -2.76 -5.54
C LYS A 23 14.10 -3.99 -5.34
N GLU A 24 14.64 -4.98 -4.65
CA GLU A 24 13.88 -6.16 -4.27
C GLU A 24 12.70 -5.76 -3.37
N VAL A 25 11.52 -6.28 -3.70
CA VAL A 25 10.33 -6.09 -2.88
C VAL A 25 10.34 -7.17 -1.83
N ARG A 26 10.30 -6.78 -0.55
CA ARG A 26 10.03 -7.71 0.55
C ARG A 26 8.53 -7.95 0.65
N TRP A 27 8.12 -9.19 0.84
CA TRP A 27 6.71 -9.59 0.81
C TRP A 27 6.27 -10.14 2.16
N LEU A 28 5.09 -9.72 2.61
CA LEU A 28 4.35 -10.46 3.63
C LEU A 28 3.72 -11.71 3.01
N TRP A 29 3.15 -11.55 1.81
CA TRP A 29 2.58 -12.66 1.03
C TRP A 29 2.78 -12.42 -0.46
N TYR A 30 3.65 -13.20 -1.10
CA TYR A 30 3.90 -13.10 -2.53
C TYR A 30 2.76 -13.72 -3.35
N PRO A 31 2.26 -13.08 -4.43
CA PRO A 31 2.58 -11.74 -4.95
C PRO A 31 1.58 -10.64 -4.53
N TYR A 32 0.86 -10.81 -3.41
CA TYR A 32 -0.32 -10.01 -3.06
C TYR A 32 -0.02 -8.83 -2.11
N ILE A 33 0.78 -9.03 -1.05
CA ILE A 33 1.00 -8.04 0.01
C ILE A 33 2.50 -7.73 0.15
N PRO A 34 2.98 -6.59 -0.39
CA PRO A 34 4.33 -6.11 -0.16
C PRO A 34 4.48 -5.43 1.20
N PHE A 35 5.63 -5.63 1.86
CA PHE A 35 5.91 -5.01 3.16
C PHE A 35 6.06 -3.49 3.05
N GLY A 36 5.50 -2.76 4.03
CA GLY A 36 5.64 -1.31 4.16
C GLY A 36 4.90 -0.50 3.09
N LYS A 37 3.97 -1.14 2.36
CA LYS A 37 3.12 -0.51 1.34
C LYS A 37 1.65 -0.68 1.71
N VAL A 38 0.81 0.18 1.16
CA VAL A 38 -0.65 0.10 1.34
C VAL A 38 -1.23 -0.87 0.31
N THR A 39 -2.01 -1.84 0.77
CA THR A 39 -2.73 -2.83 -0.06
C THR A 39 -4.23 -2.72 0.20
N LEU A 40 -5.02 -2.66 -0.87
CA LEU A 40 -6.48 -2.67 -0.79
C LEU A 40 -7.01 -4.11 -0.89
N LEU A 41 -7.79 -4.54 0.10
CA LEU A 41 -8.51 -5.82 0.06
C LEU A 41 -10.00 -5.59 -0.21
N GLN A 42 -10.50 -6.12 -1.32
CA GLN A 42 -11.90 -5.97 -1.76
C GLN A 42 -12.56 -7.35 -1.95
N GLY A 43 -13.86 -7.40 -1.75
CA GLY A 43 -14.74 -8.56 -1.94
C GLY A 43 -16.14 -8.24 -1.44
N ASP A 44 -17.08 -9.16 -1.56
CA ASP A 44 -18.46 -9.00 -1.11
C ASP A 44 -18.62 -9.19 0.41
N PRO A 45 -19.69 -8.66 1.02
CA PRO A 45 -20.01 -8.96 2.41
C PRO A 45 -20.13 -10.47 2.62
N GLY A 46 -19.31 -11.03 3.50
CA GLY A 46 -19.27 -12.48 3.76
C GLY A 46 -18.05 -13.23 3.19
N ASP A 47 -17.27 -12.62 2.29
CA ASP A 47 -16.08 -13.25 1.65
C ASP A 47 -14.90 -13.58 2.59
N GLY A 48 -15.07 -13.37 3.90
CA GLY A 48 -14.03 -13.71 4.87
C GLY A 48 -12.83 -12.77 4.88
N LYS A 49 -12.92 -11.58 4.29
CA LYS A 49 -11.86 -10.54 4.34
C LYS A 49 -11.31 -10.31 5.75
N GLY A 50 -12.20 -10.19 6.74
CA GLY A 50 -11.81 -10.03 8.15
C GLY A 50 -11.10 -11.25 8.73
N LYS A 51 -11.51 -12.47 8.34
CA LYS A 51 -10.82 -13.72 8.76
C LYS A 51 -9.42 -13.79 8.16
N LEU A 52 -9.28 -13.48 6.87
CA LEU A 52 -7.98 -13.42 6.21
C LEU A 52 -7.04 -12.42 6.90
N MET A 53 -7.54 -11.21 7.21
CA MET A 53 -6.76 -10.18 7.89
C MET A 53 -6.33 -10.62 9.29
N LEU A 54 -7.20 -11.29 10.05
CA LEU A 54 -6.84 -11.83 11.36
C LEU A 54 -5.76 -12.90 11.26
N SER A 55 -5.88 -13.83 10.30
CA SER A 55 -4.86 -14.86 10.07
C SER A 55 -3.50 -14.26 9.68
N LEU A 56 -3.49 -13.22 8.84
CA LEU A 56 -2.27 -12.51 8.46
C LEU A 56 -1.62 -11.77 9.63
N ALA A 57 -2.43 -11.17 10.52
CA ALA A 57 -1.94 -10.47 11.71
C ALA A 57 -1.37 -11.41 12.79
N ALA A 58 -1.74 -12.69 12.77
CA ALA A 58 -1.22 -13.71 13.66
C ALA A 58 0.06 -14.39 13.15
N LEU A 59 0.55 -14.01 11.96
CA LEU A 59 1.82 -14.51 11.45
C LEU A 59 2.97 -14.05 12.37
N PRO A 60 3.95 -14.93 12.65
CA PRO A 60 5.06 -14.66 13.57
C PRO A 60 6.04 -13.58 13.06
#